data_AF-A0A316B9W2-F1
#
_entry.id   AF-A0A316B9W2-F1
#
_cell.length_a   1.000
_cell.length_b   1.000
_cell.length_c   1.000
_cell.angle_alpha   90.00
_cell.angle_beta   90.00
_cell.angle_gamma   90.00
#
_symmetry.space_group_name_H-M   'P 1'
#
loop_
_entity.id
_entity.type
_entity.pdbx_description
1 polymer ?
#
loop_
_entity_poly.entity_id
_entity_poly.type
_entity_poly.pdbx_seq_one_letter_code
_entity_poly.pdbx_strand_id
1 'polypeptide(L)'
;MMNYAGLDKELLLERAGEFIVNARKKNGITQEGLLRLIDKGCNLNMDRNTLSLIERGRVATNWLNLMVIQHVLGFSFDDFINFVTNPDS
;
A
#
# COMPACT_ATOMS: atom_id res chain seq x y z
N MET A 1 -20.13 12.08 -6.33
CA MET A 1 -18.91 11.64 -7.03
C MET A 1 -17.77 12.48 -6.47
N MET A 2 -16.88 11.92 -5.64
CA MET A 2 -15.74 12.69 -5.12
C MET A 2 -14.78 12.98 -6.27
N ASN A 3 -14.44 14.25 -6.46
CA ASN A 3 -13.61 14.73 -7.54
C ASN A 3 -12.13 14.64 -7.10
N TYR A 4 -11.42 13.62 -7.56
CA TYR A 4 -9.98 13.43 -7.29
C TYR A 4 -9.07 14.30 -8.18
N ALA A 5 -9.64 15.23 -8.96
CA ALA A 5 -8.95 16.01 -9.99
C ALA A 5 -7.86 17.00 -9.49
N GLY A 6 -7.51 16.99 -8.21
CA GLY A 6 -6.48 17.86 -7.63
C GLY A 6 -5.29 17.14 -7.00
N LEU A 7 -5.32 15.81 -6.88
CA LEU A 7 -4.22 15.05 -6.27
C LEU A 7 -3.25 14.59 -7.38
N ASP A 8 -2.04 15.12 -7.34
CA ASP A 8 -0.94 14.65 -8.18
C ASP A 8 -0.80 13.13 -8.01
N LYS A 9 -0.77 12.42 -9.14
CA LYS A 9 -0.62 10.97 -9.17
C LYS A 9 0.66 10.53 -8.46
N GLU A 10 1.73 11.31 -8.55
CA GLU A 10 2.99 11.01 -7.87
C GLU A 10 2.81 11.11 -6.35
N LEU A 11 2.14 12.16 -5.87
CA LEU A 11 1.83 12.33 -4.45
C LEU A 11 0.95 11.21 -3.88
N LEU A 12 -0.04 10.72 -4.65
CA LEU A 12 -0.85 9.57 -4.25
C LEU A 12 -0.02 8.30 -4.07
N LEU A 13 0.93 8.05 -4.98
CA LEU A 13 1.80 6.88 -4.91
C LEU A 13 2.78 6.98 -3.74
N GLU A 14 3.34 8.16 -3.47
CA GLU A 14 4.18 8.41 -2.31
C GLU A 14 3.44 8.13 -1.00
N ARG A 15 2.23 8.70 -0.84
CA ARG A 15 1.41 8.47 0.35
C ARG A 15 0.97 7.03 0.50
N ALA A 16 0.64 6.34 -0.60
CA ALA A 16 0.30 4.92 -0.56
C ALA A 16 1.51 4.07 -0.11
N GLY A 17 2.71 4.38 -0.59
CA GLY A 17 3.93 3.72 -0.15
C GLY A 17 4.21 3.94 1.34
N GLU A 18 4.07 5.17 1.81
CA GLU A 18 4.23 5.52 3.22
C GLU A 18 3.24 4.78 4.12
N PHE A 19 1.96 4.74 3.73
CA PHE A 19 0.92 3.98 4.44
C PHE A 19 1.33 2.52 4.64
N ILE A 20 1.77 1.86 3.56
CA ILE A 20 2.18 0.45 3.57
C ILE A 20 3.37 0.24 4.52
N VAL A 21 4.38 1.11 4.45
CA VAL A 21 5.55 1.04 5.33
C VAL A 21 5.15 1.19 6.80
N ASN A 22 4.29 2.17 7.10
CA ASN A 22 3.84 2.46 8.46
C ASN A 22 2.98 1.31 9.02
N ALA A 23 2.01 0.83 8.24
CA ALA A 23 1.17 -0.32 8.55
C ALA A 23 2.02 -1.57 8.84
N ARG A 24 2.99 -1.86 7.96
CA ARG A 24 3.89 -3.00 8.12
C ARG A 24 4.72 -2.89 9.41
N LYS A 25 5.31 -1.72 9.67
CA LYS A 25 6.12 -1.47 10.88
C LYS A 25 5.27 -1.56 12.14
N LYS A 26 4.06 -1.01 12.14
CA LYS A 26 3.11 -1.08 13.27
C LYS A 26 2.78 -2.53 13.64
N ASN A 27 2.67 -3.40 12.64
CA ASN A 27 2.43 -4.83 12.84
C ASN A 27 3.70 -5.65 13.13
N GLY A 28 4.89 -5.03 13.17
CA GLY A 28 6.16 -5.74 13.39
C GLY A 28 6.55 -6.67 12.22
N ILE A 29 6.02 -6.44 11.02
CA ILE A 29 6.22 -7.31 9.86
C ILE A 29 7.45 -6.87 9.05
N THR A 30 8.28 -7.81 8.62
CA THR A 30 9.38 -7.54 7.67
C THR A 30 8.86 -7.55 6.23
N GLN A 31 9.58 -6.98 5.27
CA GLN A 31 9.19 -7.08 3.85
C GLN A 31 9.01 -8.56 3.42
N GLU A 32 9.96 -9.43 3.79
CA GLU A 32 9.87 -10.88 3.53
C GLU A 32 8.64 -11.52 4.20
N GLY A 33 8.31 -11.09 5.42
CA GLY A 33 7.10 -11.53 6.12
C GLY A 33 5.84 -11.13 5.36
N LEU A 34 5.78 -9.89 4.86
CA LEU A 34 4.66 -9.41 4.08
C LEU A 34 4.51 -10.18 2.76
N LEU A 35 5.59 -10.43 2.02
CA LEU A 35 5.55 -11.24 0.81
C LEU A 35 4.99 -12.65 1.07
N ARG A 36 5.40 -13.29 2.17
CA ARG A 36 4.86 -14.60 2.58
C ARG A 36 3.37 -14.54 2.95
N LEU A 37 2.91 -13.45 3.54
CA LEU A 37 1.48 -13.27 3.85
C LEU A 37 0.67 -13.07 2.57
N ILE A 38 1.17 -12.29 1.63
CA ILE A 38 0.54 -12.06 0.32
C ILE A 38 0.41 -13.38 -0.46
N ASP A 39 1.49 -14.15 -0.53
CA ASP A 39 1.50 -15.46 -1.20
C ASP A 39 0.47 -16.41 -0.59
N LYS A 40 0.48 -16.56 0.74
CA LYS A 40 -0.46 -17.46 1.45
C LYS A 40 -1.91 -17.00 1.43
N GLY A 41 -2.14 -15.69 1.55
CA GLY A 41 -3.48 -15.12 1.72
C GLY A 41 -4.20 -14.84 0.41
N CYS A 42 -3.44 -14.52 -0.64
CA CYS A 42 -3.99 -14.04 -1.91
C CYS A 42 -3.49 -14.81 -3.13
N ASN A 43 -2.61 -15.81 -2.96
CA ASN A 43 -2.00 -16.59 -4.05
C ASN A 43 -1.38 -15.69 -5.14
N LEU A 44 -0.79 -14.58 -4.70
CA LEU A 44 -0.20 -13.56 -5.57
C LEU A 44 1.30 -13.56 -5.37
N ASN A 45 2.04 -13.90 -6.42
CA ASN A 45 3.49 -13.93 -6.37
C ASN A 45 4.05 -12.53 -6.66
N MET A 46 4.14 -11.70 -5.61
CA MET A 46 4.81 -10.40 -5.66
C MET A 46 6.29 -10.58 -5.33
N ASP A 47 7.19 -10.05 -6.16
CA ASP A 47 8.61 -10.08 -5.85
C ASP A 47 9.03 -8.90 -4.93
N ARG A 48 10.19 -9.05 -4.30
CA ARG A 48 10.75 -8.07 -3.37
C ARG A 48 11.04 -6.70 -4.00
N ASN A 49 11.43 -6.65 -5.27
CA ASN A 49 11.69 -5.38 -5.95
C ASN A 49 10.39 -4.63 -6.17
N THR A 50 9.34 -5.33 -6.60
CA THR A 50 7.99 -4.77 -6.74
C THR A 50 7.50 -4.18 -5.42
N LEU A 51 7.55 -4.95 -4.33
CA LEU A 51 7.16 -4.44 -3.00
C LEU A 51 8.03 -3.25 -2.57
N SER A 52 9.35 -3.32 -2.79
CA SER A 52 10.26 -2.22 -2.44
C SER A 52 10.00 -0.94 -3.22
N LEU A 53 9.56 -1.05 -4.47
CA LEU A 53 9.22 0.10 -5.30
C LEU A 53 7.88 0.71 -4.89
N ILE A 54 6.91 -0.14 -4.51
CA ILE A 54 5.63 0.31 -3.92
C ILE A 54 5.88 1.08 -2.63
N GLU A 55 6.66 0.53 -1.70
CA GLU A 55 6.99 1.18 -0.42
C GLU A 55 7.72 2.52 -0.58
N ARG A 56 8.37 2.78 -1.72
CA ARG A 56 9.03 4.05 -2.04
C ARG A 56 8.15 5.02 -2.84
N GLY A 57 6.92 4.63 -3.19
CA GLY A 57 6.05 5.42 -4.08
C GLY A 57 6.59 5.55 -5.51
N ARG A 58 7.54 4.69 -5.94
CA ARG A 58 8.32 4.86 -7.17
C ARG A 58 7.72 4.17 -8.40
N VAL A 59 6.65 3.38 -8.26
CA VAL A 59 6.16 2.52 -9.36
C VAL A 59 4.70 2.77 -9.72
N ALA A 60 4.43 2.67 -11.02
CA ALA A 60 3.13 2.36 -11.58
C ALA A 60 2.67 0.96 -11.11
N THR A 61 2.24 0.89 -9.86
CA THR A 61 1.58 -0.30 -9.33
C THR A 61 0.11 -0.26 -9.76
N ASN A 62 -0.54 -1.41 -9.81
CA ASN A 62 -1.98 -1.47 -10.05
C ASN A 62 -2.72 -1.42 -8.71
N TRP A 63 -4.00 -1.07 -8.77
CA TRP A 63 -4.88 -1.04 -7.58
C TRP A 63 -4.99 -2.39 -6.88
N LEU A 64 -4.88 -3.49 -7.62
CA LEU A 64 -4.94 -4.84 -7.06
C LEU A 64 -3.80 -5.08 -6.06
N ASN A 65 -2.57 -4.71 -6.41
CA ASN A 65 -1.41 -4.84 -5.52
C ASN A 65 -1.60 -4.06 -4.22
N LEU A 66 -2.11 -2.82 -4.31
CA LEU A 66 -2.36 -1.98 -3.12
C LEU A 66 -3.45 -2.59 -2.23
N MET A 67 -4.56 -3.03 -2.81
CA MET A 67 -5.65 -3.67 -2.07
C MET A 67 -5.21 -4.98 -1.40
N VAL A 68 -4.41 -5.79 -2.09
CA VAL A 68 -3.86 -7.03 -1.52
C VAL A 68 -2.97 -6.72 -0.32
N ILE A 69 -2.02 -5.79 -0.47
CA ILE A 69 -1.11 -5.41 0.63
C ILE A 69 -1.90 -4.85 1.82
N GLN A 70 -2.86 -3.96 1.58
CA GLN A 70 -3.72 -3.40 2.62
C GLN A 70 -4.52 -4.50 3.34
N HIS A 71 -5.08 -5.45 2.58
CA HIS A 71 -5.86 -6.57 3.13
C HIS A 71 -5.02 -7.47 4.05
N VAL A 72 -3.84 -7.93 3.60
CA VAL A 72 -2.98 -8.77 4.47
C VAL A 72 -2.39 -8.02 5.66
N LEU A 73 -2.29 -6.69 5.59
CA LEU A 73 -1.90 -5.87 6.75
C LEU A 73 -3.07 -5.60 7.71
N GLY A 74 -4.29 -6.01 7.37
CA GLY A 74 -5.47 -5.92 8.24
C GLY A 74 -6.10 -4.53 8.31
N PHE A 75 -5.86 -3.67 7.31
CA PHE A 75 -6.46 -2.34 7.24
C PHE A 75 -7.69 -2.35 6.33
N SER A 76 -8.63 -1.44 6.52
CA SER A 76 -9.76 -1.24 5.60
C SER A 76 -9.37 -0.35 4.42
N PHE A 77 -10.16 -0.41 3.34
CA PHE A 77 -9.93 0.47 2.18
C PHE A 77 -10.18 1.93 2.56
N ASP A 78 -11.10 2.17 3.49
CA ASP A 78 -11.39 3.50 4.02
C ASP A 78 -10.20 4.06 4.81
N ASP A 79 -9.50 3.24 5.61
CA ASP A 79 -8.27 3.67 6.29
C ASP A 79 -7.20 4.10 5.29
N PHE A 80 -7.05 3.34 4.20
CA PHE A 80 -6.10 3.64 3.14
C PHE A 80 -6.46 4.95 2.42
N ILE A 81 -7.72 5.11 1.99
CA ILE A 81 -8.17 6.33 1.31
C ILE A 81 -8.03 7.54 2.22
N ASN A 82 -8.46 7.44 3.48
CA ASN A 82 -8.37 8.52 4.44
C ASN A 82 -6.92 8.98 4.65
N PHE A 83 -5.97 8.05 4.81
CA PHE A 83 -4.55 8.40 4.94
C PHE A 83 -4.02 9.09 3.68
N VAL A 84 -4.32 8.53 2.51
CA VAL A 84 -3.78 9.02 1.24
C VAL A 84 -4.38 10.39 0.86
N THR A 85 -5.62 10.68 1.22
CA THR A 85 -6.25 11.98 0.92
C THR A 85 -6.06 13.01 2.03
N ASN A 86 -6.03 12.59 3.30
CA ASN A 86 -6.01 13.45 4.48
C ASN A 86 -4.97 12.98 5.53
N PRO A 87 -3.66 13.05 5.24
CA PRO A 87 -2.62 12.49 6.11
C PRO A 87 -2.45 13.21 7.46
N ASP A 88 -2.93 14.46 7.58
CA ASP A 88 -2.81 15.29 8.79
C ASP A 88 -4.06 15.23 9.71
N SER A 89 -5.00 14.32 9.43
CA SER A 89 -6.27 14.18 10.15
C SER A 89 -6.21 13.22 11.34
#